data_AF-A0A258Y4F9-F1
#
_entry.id   AF-A0A258Y4F9-F1
#
_cell.length_a   1.000
_cell.length_b   1.000
_cell.length_c   1.000
_cell.angle_alpha   90.00
_cell.angle_beta   90.00
_cell.angle_gamma   90.00
#
_symmetry.space_group_name_H-M   'P 1'
#
loop_
_entity.id
_entity.type
_entity.pdbx_description
1 polymer ?
#
loop_
_entity_poly.entity_id
_entity_poly.type
_entity_poly.pdbx_seq_one_letter_code
_entity_poly.pdbx_strand_id
1 'polypeptide(L)'
;MKLKIAISAVAILLFTQSDAQFWKKEKSDTTKEATKDAPKEENKKGAGGFFQKAMSKITKLAGNLSGELGGSVAVADNLSEVDVLASVGTNIFPKDLGLATTDFLKGEWIDNGDFTMLMLSSPNGFQFYKYGGVIKLNGKELKHQSFGIHTIVEAAGSGNKKISFEKNGVEEGSFTVPPPTKNIKLLSINGQSSNVSIDLTKDVVLELANYSTGPDALIRVDIVTSVIGMRSLTMAAYVKPAAKITIPAAAFRNLETENKGTSFKNSYLMVSDQQLVNSVAQTGIFKTPVISVTGSNAGMWVNVTASPEISRGIAISEKEKINGAELEITAKKRNAAYAMPLSFAKKIAVTTMSIQGTTYLYENNTNKWTQVETTKELKFPQIPESILQDVLANIYQKFTAVTAEVSGASILPENTIPSTASYELVQQFFKNEMNNSEQFLAVYKNLNPIKPLTSNSMRVNGENALLKESGADALLKVSITLQLTWDGKPAMTPYLNVEMDGVSNGAFRSFVGNTKYFSVQVKGEPFVLKKGVNIDKDLIMQMVQTDALAAAFKKALFEIKSKEAASGDYEAVWNLQKQ
;
A
#
# COMPACT_ATOMS: atom_id res chain seq x y z
N MET A 1 -3.88 -15.62 -36.99
CA MET A 1 -2.73 -14.79 -36.59
C MET A 1 -3.23 -13.84 -35.50
N LYS A 2 -3.41 -14.33 -34.26
CA LYS A 2 -2.65 -13.89 -33.07
C LYS A 2 -1.99 -12.52 -33.24
N LEU A 3 -2.33 -11.55 -32.38
CA LEU A 3 -1.41 -10.91 -31.41
C LEU A 3 -1.93 -9.51 -30.99
N LYS A 4 -2.07 -9.29 -29.67
CA LYS A 4 -1.99 -8.02 -28.92
C LYS A 4 -2.96 -6.87 -29.27
N ILE A 5 -3.93 -6.66 -28.38
CA ILE A 5 -4.29 -5.30 -27.91
C ILE A 5 -4.51 -5.39 -26.40
N ALA A 6 -3.44 -5.11 -25.67
CA ALA A 6 -3.42 -4.77 -24.25
C ALA A 6 -2.40 -3.64 -24.15
N ILE A 7 -2.76 -2.51 -23.54
CA ILE A 7 -1.91 -1.55 -22.83
C ILE A 7 -2.82 -0.35 -22.51
N SER A 8 -2.74 0.13 -21.25
CA SER A 8 -3.30 1.38 -20.68
C SER A 8 -4.42 1.22 -19.66
N ALA A 9 -4.13 0.51 -18.56
CA ALA A 9 -4.77 0.70 -17.25
C ALA A 9 -3.97 -0.07 -16.18
N VAL A 10 -2.70 0.31 -15.96
CA VAL A 10 -1.80 -0.40 -15.05
C VAL A 10 -1.98 0.11 -13.62
N ALA A 11 -2.54 -0.76 -12.78
CA ALA A 11 -2.22 -0.96 -11.35
C ALA A 11 -2.51 0.14 -10.31
N ILE A 12 -3.79 0.43 -10.03
CA ILE A 12 -4.23 1.12 -8.80
C ILE A 12 -5.12 0.23 -7.88
N LEU A 13 -5.43 -1.02 -8.24
CA LEU A 13 -6.50 -1.78 -7.58
C LEU A 13 -6.09 -2.94 -6.64
N LEU A 14 -4.85 -3.01 -6.15
CA LEU A 14 -4.41 -4.17 -5.35
C LEU A 14 -4.16 -3.94 -3.85
N PHE A 15 -4.56 -2.79 -3.28
CA PHE A 15 -4.55 -2.60 -1.82
C PHE A 15 -5.81 -1.95 -1.23
N THR A 16 -6.91 -1.89 -1.97
CA THR A 16 -8.23 -1.68 -1.35
C THR A 16 -8.74 -3.04 -0.86
N GLN A 17 -8.82 -3.22 0.47
CA GLN A 17 -9.69 -4.22 1.05
C GLN A 17 -11.08 -4.01 0.42
N SER A 18 -11.53 -5.00 -0.35
CA SER A 18 -12.81 -4.96 -1.02
C SER A 18 -13.91 -4.94 0.03
N ASP A 19 -14.52 -3.77 0.24
CA ASP A 19 -15.84 -3.67 0.86
C ASP A 19 -16.81 -4.48 0.00
N ALA A 20 -17.25 -5.62 0.54
CA ALA A 20 -18.31 -6.40 -0.05
C ALA A 20 -19.63 -5.63 0.06
N GLN A 21 -19.98 -4.85 -0.97
CA GLN A 21 -21.36 -4.40 -1.20
C GLN A 21 -21.56 -3.85 -2.63
N PHE A 22 -22.65 -4.33 -3.26
CA PHE A 22 -23.30 -3.89 -4.51
C PHE A 22 -22.87 -4.50 -5.86
N TRP A 23 -23.66 -5.50 -6.32
CA TRP A 23 -24.78 -5.28 -7.26
C TRP A 23 -25.85 -6.36 -7.03
N LYS A 24 -27.04 -5.97 -6.56
CA LYS A 24 -28.26 -6.78 -6.73
C LYS A 24 -28.66 -6.64 -8.20
N LYS A 25 -28.57 -7.73 -8.97
CA LYS A 25 -29.31 -7.84 -10.23
C LYS A 25 -30.64 -8.54 -9.96
N GLU A 26 -31.66 -8.01 -10.60
CA GLU A 26 -33.06 -8.38 -10.49
C GLU A 26 -33.31 -9.88 -10.64
N LYS A 27 -34.33 -10.35 -9.92
CA LYS A 27 -34.89 -11.69 -10.07
C LYS A 27 -35.45 -11.85 -11.49
N SER A 28 -35.04 -12.91 -12.17
CA SER A 28 -35.90 -13.61 -13.11
C SER A 28 -36.08 -15.03 -12.61
N ASP A 29 -37.32 -15.37 -12.27
CA ASP A 29 -37.76 -16.69 -11.87
C ASP A 29 -37.41 -17.75 -12.91
N THR A 30 -36.91 -18.91 -12.46
CA THR A 30 -37.52 -20.18 -12.84
C THR A 30 -37.12 -21.30 -11.88
N THR A 31 -38.17 -21.86 -11.30
CA THR A 31 -38.27 -23.00 -10.39
C THR A 31 -37.76 -24.29 -11.03
N LYS A 32 -37.12 -25.16 -10.23
CA LYS A 32 -37.51 -26.58 -10.04
C LYS A 32 -36.70 -27.29 -8.94
N GLU A 33 -37.41 -27.49 -7.84
CA GLU A 33 -37.57 -28.67 -6.99
C GLU A 33 -36.40 -29.60 -6.58
N ALA A 34 -36.54 -29.99 -5.31
CA ALA A 34 -35.69 -30.82 -4.47
C ALA A 34 -36.14 -32.29 -4.43
N THR A 35 -35.27 -33.18 -3.93
CA THR A 35 -35.57 -34.38 -3.11
C THR A 35 -34.23 -34.97 -2.63
N LYS A 36 -33.88 -34.94 -1.32
CA LYS A 36 -34.19 -35.87 -0.20
C LYS A 36 -33.53 -37.26 -0.31
N ASP A 37 -32.53 -37.57 0.54
CA ASP A 37 -32.65 -38.31 1.82
C ASP A 37 -31.27 -38.61 2.48
N ALA A 38 -31.28 -38.78 3.81
CA ALA A 38 -30.15 -39.02 4.72
C ALA A 38 -30.19 -40.49 5.27
N PRO A 39 -29.41 -40.98 6.29
CA PRO A 39 -28.30 -40.41 7.07
C PRO A 39 -27.12 -41.38 7.44
N LYS A 40 -26.13 -40.83 8.19
CA LYS A 40 -25.10 -41.42 9.10
C LYS A 40 -23.77 -41.95 8.53
N GLU A 41 -22.68 -41.23 8.85
CA GLU A 41 -21.72 -41.69 9.88
C GLU A 41 -20.77 -40.55 10.30
N GLU A 42 -20.53 -40.45 11.61
CA GLU A 42 -19.63 -39.50 12.23
C GLU A 42 -18.18 -39.75 11.78
N ASN A 43 -17.56 -38.74 11.19
CA ASN A 43 -16.12 -38.63 11.21
C ASN A 43 -15.73 -37.15 11.36
N LYS A 44 -15.04 -36.87 12.47
CA LYS A 44 -14.35 -35.59 12.72
C LYS A 44 -13.45 -35.27 11.52
N LYS A 45 -13.93 -34.41 10.62
CA LYS A 45 -13.13 -33.85 9.51
C LYS A 45 -12.99 -32.35 9.72
N GLY A 46 -11.76 -31.96 10.01
CA GLY A 46 -11.34 -30.61 10.37
C GLY A 46 -11.59 -29.56 9.28
N ALA A 47 -11.49 -28.32 9.74
CA ALA A 47 -11.69 -27.05 9.02
C ALA A 47 -10.84 -26.85 7.73
N GLY A 48 -10.05 -27.84 7.29
CA GLY A 48 -9.19 -27.74 6.11
C GLY A 48 -9.91 -27.70 4.75
N GLY A 49 -11.11 -28.30 4.64
CA GLY A 49 -11.82 -28.39 3.35
C GLY A 49 -12.51 -27.10 2.90
N PHE A 50 -12.89 -26.23 3.83
CA PHE A 50 -13.57 -24.97 3.52
C PHE A 50 -12.56 -23.89 3.13
N PHE A 51 -11.39 -23.85 3.80
CA PHE A 51 -10.28 -22.95 3.45
C PHE A 51 -9.72 -23.23 2.05
N GLN A 52 -9.58 -24.51 1.66
CA GLN A 52 -9.13 -24.89 0.32
C GLN A 52 -10.13 -24.51 -0.79
N LYS A 53 -11.44 -24.54 -0.49
CA LYS A 53 -12.50 -24.10 -1.41
C LYS A 53 -12.66 -22.58 -1.47
N ALA A 54 -12.44 -21.87 -0.36
CA ALA A 54 -12.39 -20.42 -0.31
C ALA A 54 -11.16 -19.90 -1.06
N MET A 55 -10.00 -20.51 -0.83
CA MET A 55 -8.78 -20.25 -1.61
C MET A 55 -9.02 -20.54 -3.09
N SER A 56 -9.60 -21.68 -3.49
CA SER A 56 -9.82 -21.94 -4.93
C SER A 56 -10.82 -20.99 -5.61
N LYS A 57 -11.78 -20.42 -4.87
CA LYS A 57 -12.67 -19.35 -5.37
C LYS A 57 -11.96 -17.99 -5.43
N ILE A 58 -11.11 -17.67 -4.46
CA ILE A 58 -10.24 -16.49 -4.49
C ILE A 58 -9.21 -16.64 -5.61
N THR A 59 -8.68 -17.83 -5.89
CA THR A 59 -7.79 -18.12 -7.01
C THR A 59 -8.50 -18.05 -8.36
N LYS A 60 -9.82 -18.32 -8.41
CA LYS A 60 -10.64 -18.17 -9.63
C LYS A 60 -11.08 -16.73 -9.89
N LEU A 61 -11.33 -15.93 -8.85
CA LEU A 61 -11.60 -14.49 -8.99
C LEU A 61 -10.31 -13.68 -9.20
N ALA A 62 -9.24 -14.07 -8.51
CA ALA A 62 -7.89 -13.60 -8.80
C ALA A 62 -7.40 -14.16 -10.14
N GLY A 63 -7.94 -15.24 -10.69
CA GLY A 63 -7.52 -15.84 -11.95
C GLY A 63 -7.56 -14.90 -13.16
N ASN A 64 -8.32 -13.81 -13.08
CA ASN A 64 -8.37 -12.76 -14.11
C ASN A 64 -7.50 -11.52 -13.79
N LEU A 65 -6.90 -11.43 -12.60
CA LEU A 65 -5.96 -10.38 -12.15
C LEU A 65 -4.56 -10.92 -11.79
N SER A 66 -4.44 -12.24 -11.58
CA SER A 66 -3.21 -12.98 -11.30
C SER A 66 -2.49 -13.38 -12.58
N GLY A 67 -3.15 -13.27 -13.75
CA GLY A 67 -2.48 -13.35 -15.04
C GLY A 67 -1.45 -12.24 -15.25
N GLU A 68 -1.66 -11.06 -14.63
CA GLU A 68 -0.74 -9.92 -14.74
C GLU A 68 0.23 -9.80 -13.55
N LEU A 69 -0.15 -10.20 -12.34
CA LEU A 69 0.78 -10.33 -11.20
C LEU A 69 1.63 -11.60 -11.22
N GLY A 70 1.20 -12.65 -11.93
CA GLY A 70 1.94 -13.90 -12.10
C GLY A 70 3.23 -13.76 -12.90
N GLY A 71 3.46 -12.61 -13.54
CA GLY A 71 4.72 -12.21 -14.16
C GLY A 71 5.71 -11.48 -13.23
N SER A 72 5.35 -11.20 -11.97
CA SER A 72 6.15 -10.37 -11.06
C SER A 72 7.30 -11.07 -10.34
N VAL A 73 7.53 -12.37 -10.58
CA VAL A 73 8.68 -13.11 -10.07
C VAL A 73 9.52 -13.64 -11.23
N ALA A 74 10.62 -12.96 -11.52
CA ALA A 74 11.58 -13.37 -12.52
C ALA A 74 12.68 -14.24 -11.89
N VAL A 75 13.45 -14.94 -12.72
CA VAL A 75 14.66 -15.63 -12.26
C VAL A 75 15.81 -14.64 -12.42
N ALA A 76 16.48 -14.32 -11.33
CA ALA A 76 17.74 -13.60 -11.38
C ALA A 76 18.87 -14.61 -11.60
N ASP A 77 19.46 -14.57 -12.79
CA ASP A 77 20.63 -15.39 -13.11
C ASP A 77 21.93 -14.85 -12.50
N ASN A 78 21.95 -13.56 -12.17
CA ASN A 78 23.05 -12.88 -11.49
C ASN A 78 22.49 -12.07 -10.31
N LEU A 79 23.33 -11.77 -9.32
CA LEU A 79 22.95 -10.94 -8.18
C LEU A 79 23.14 -9.43 -8.41
N SER A 80 23.73 -9.01 -9.54
CA SER A 80 23.99 -7.59 -9.81
C SER A 80 22.72 -6.77 -10.11
N GLU A 81 21.63 -7.43 -10.48
CA GLU A 81 20.33 -6.79 -10.77
C GLU A 81 19.36 -6.81 -9.58
N VAL A 82 19.81 -7.37 -8.45
CA VAL A 82 18.96 -7.69 -7.31
C VAL A 82 19.35 -6.86 -6.10
N ASP A 83 18.35 -6.25 -5.48
CA ASP A 83 18.46 -5.70 -4.15
C ASP A 83 17.97 -6.71 -3.11
N VAL A 84 18.63 -6.73 -1.95
CA VAL A 84 18.50 -7.77 -0.94
C VAL A 84 18.01 -7.17 0.37
N LEU A 85 16.82 -7.57 0.81
CA LEU A 85 16.32 -7.28 2.16
C LEU A 85 16.42 -8.53 3.03
N ALA A 86 17.34 -8.51 3.99
CA ALA A 86 17.42 -9.55 5.03
C ALA A 86 16.73 -9.08 6.32
N SER A 87 15.95 -9.96 6.94
CA SER A 87 15.30 -9.74 8.23
C SER A 87 15.53 -10.94 9.14
N VAL A 88 16.04 -10.71 10.36
CA VAL A 88 16.30 -11.73 11.37
C VAL A 88 15.53 -11.39 12.64
N GLY A 89 14.62 -12.27 13.06
CA GLY A 89 13.84 -12.13 14.28
C GLY A 89 14.17 -13.23 15.29
N THR A 90 14.15 -12.91 16.58
CA THR A 90 14.22 -13.89 17.67
C THR A 90 12.90 -13.97 18.42
N ASN A 91 12.72 -15.07 19.16
CA ASN A 91 11.55 -15.33 19.99
C ASN A 91 10.23 -15.23 19.21
N ILE A 92 10.16 -15.87 18.04
CA ILE A 92 8.93 -15.86 17.23
C ILE A 92 7.76 -16.48 17.98
N PHE A 93 6.57 -15.99 17.67
CA PHE A 93 5.35 -16.34 18.37
C PHE A 93 5.01 -17.84 18.30
N PRO A 94 4.22 -18.36 19.27
CA PRO A 94 3.78 -19.75 19.28
C PRO A 94 2.96 -20.18 18.06
N LYS A 95 3.09 -21.44 17.63
CA LYS A 95 2.34 -22.02 16.51
C LYS A 95 0.84 -22.12 16.77
N ASP A 96 0.45 -22.30 18.03
CA ASP A 96 -0.95 -22.40 18.46
C ASP A 96 -1.75 -21.10 18.27
N LEU A 97 -1.09 -19.98 17.92
CA LEU A 97 -1.75 -18.79 17.41
C LEU A 97 -2.55 -19.05 16.12
N GLY A 98 -2.19 -20.08 15.35
CA GLY A 98 -2.91 -20.50 14.13
C GLY A 98 -2.89 -19.43 13.03
N LEU A 99 -1.75 -18.75 12.86
CA LEU A 99 -1.59 -17.71 11.85
C LEU A 99 -1.29 -18.32 10.47
N ALA A 100 -1.71 -17.66 9.40
CA ALA A 100 -1.45 -18.14 8.04
C ALA A 100 0.07 -18.37 7.77
N THR A 101 0.94 -17.58 8.40
CA THR A 101 2.41 -17.73 8.30
C THR A 101 2.92 -19.04 8.89
N THR A 102 2.33 -19.54 9.98
CA THR A 102 2.74 -20.82 10.60
C THR A 102 2.28 -22.01 9.76
N ASP A 103 1.10 -21.89 9.16
CA ASP A 103 0.55 -22.91 8.27
C ASP A 103 1.35 -23.00 6.97
N PHE A 104 1.82 -21.86 6.47
CA PHE A 104 2.63 -21.78 5.26
C PHE A 104 3.96 -22.54 5.38
N LEU A 105 4.55 -22.57 6.58
CA LEU A 105 5.81 -23.25 6.86
C LEU A 105 5.66 -24.75 7.21
N LYS A 106 4.49 -25.36 6.99
CA LYS A 106 4.23 -26.82 6.94
C LYS A 106 4.93 -27.70 8.01
N GLY A 107 5.10 -27.19 9.22
CA GLY A 107 5.70 -27.95 10.34
C GLY A 107 7.16 -27.63 10.65
N GLU A 108 7.79 -26.72 9.91
CA GLU A 108 9.14 -26.22 10.21
C GLU A 108 9.15 -25.12 11.29
N TRP A 109 7.97 -24.67 11.74
CA TRP A 109 7.86 -23.66 12.80
C TRP A 109 8.36 -24.19 14.14
N ILE A 110 9.20 -23.40 14.80
CA ILE A 110 9.75 -23.68 16.13
C ILE A 110 9.29 -22.54 17.05
N ASP A 111 8.45 -22.88 18.04
CA ASP A 111 7.95 -21.91 19.01
C ASP A 111 9.11 -21.24 19.75
N ASN A 112 9.07 -19.92 19.88
CA ASN A 112 10.12 -19.09 20.48
C ASN A 112 11.49 -19.22 19.79
N GLY A 113 11.53 -19.77 18.57
CA GLY A 113 12.74 -19.89 17.76
C GLY A 113 13.20 -18.58 17.11
N ASP A 114 14.22 -18.70 16.27
CA ASP A 114 14.72 -17.62 15.44
C ASP A 114 14.15 -17.76 14.02
N PHE A 115 13.78 -16.65 13.39
CA PHE A 115 13.25 -16.61 12.03
C PHE A 115 14.11 -15.73 11.15
N THR A 116 14.49 -16.24 9.98
CA THR A 116 15.18 -15.46 8.95
C THR A 116 14.31 -15.38 7.70
N MET A 117 14.16 -14.17 7.18
CA MET A 117 13.51 -13.87 5.92
C MET A 117 14.49 -13.11 5.02
N LEU A 118 14.53 -13.50 3.76
CA LEU A 118 15.27 -12.82 2.71
C LEU A 118 14.30 -12.50 1.56
N MET A 119 14.24 -11.24 1.13
CA MET A 119 13.48 -10.84 -0.05
C MET A 119 14.43 -10.32 -1.11
N LEU A 120 14.24 -10.78 -2.35
CA LEU A 120 14.99 -10.36 -3.52
C LEU A 120 14.08 -9.57 -4.47
N SER A 121 14.47 -8.35 -4.82
CA SER A 121 13.66 -7.43 -5.64
C SER A 121 14.51 -6.55 -6.54
N SER A 122 13.90 -5.96 -7.56
CA SER A 122 14.57 -4.93 -8.38
C SER A 122 14.79 -3.67 -7.55
N PRO A 123 15.97 -3.02 -7.63
CA PRO A 123 16.21 -1.77 -6.91
C PRO A 123 15.32 -0.61 -7.40
N ASN A 124 14.92 -0.62 -8.68
CA ASN A 124 14.32 0.52 -9.38
C ASN A 124 12.99 0.16 -10.09
N GLY A 125 12.23 -0.81 -9.57
CA GLY A 125 10.96 -1.17 -10.16
C GLY A 125 10.14 -2.13 -9.31
N PHE A 126 8.91 -2.39 -9.75
CA PHE A 126 8.02 -3.38 -9.13
C PHE A 126 8.27 -4.77 -9.74
N GLN A 127 9.38 -5.40 -9.37
CA GLN A 127 9.77 -6.74 -9.81
C GLN A 127 10.41 -7.49 -8.64
N PHE A 128 9.97 -8.72 -8.40
CA PHE A 128 10.59 -9.64 -7.43
C PHE A 128 11.42 -10.69 -8.17
N TYR A 129 12.38 -11.28 -7.47
CA TYR A 129 13.25 -12.31 -8.03
C TYR A 129 13.26 -13.57 -7.18
N LYS A 130 13.28 -14.73 -7.83
CA LYS A 130 13.91 -15.92 -7.23
C LYS A 130 15.34 -16.00 -7.74
N TYR A 131 16.26 -16.43 -6.88
CA TYR A 131 17.63 -16.62 -7.30
C TYR A 131 17.74 -17.89 -8.15
N GLY A 132 18.49 -17.83 -9.26
CA GLY A 132 18.72 -18.98 -10.14
C GLY A 132 19.66 -20.05 -9.56
N GLY A 133 20.34 -19.75 -8.45
CA GLY A 133 21.13 -20.69 -7.66
C GLY A 133 20.45 -21.08 -6.34
N VAL A 134 21.25 -21.42 -5.34
CA VAL A 134 20.82 -21.80 -3.98
C VAL A 134 21.20 -20.69 -3.01
N ILE A 135 20.29 -20.33 -2.11
CA ILE A 135 20.56 -19.43 -1.00
C ILE A 135 20.68 -20.27 0.25
N LYS A 136 21.72 -20.05 1.07
CA LYS A 136 21.92 -20.77 2.33
C LYS A 136 22.03 -19.82 3.52
N LEU A 137 21.55 -20.28 4.67
CA LEU A 137 21.71 -19.68 5.98
C LEU A 137 22.52 -20.65 6.82
N ASN A 138 23.71 -20.26 7.25
CA ASN A 138 24.59 -21.10 8.07
C ASN A 138 24.78 -22.51 7.47
N GLY A 139 24.87 -22.60 6.12
CA GLY A 139 25.02 -23.84 5.36
C GLY A 139 23.73 -24.61 5.06
N LYS A 140 22.57 -24.20 5.59
CA LYS A 140 21.25 -24.79 5.30
C LYS A 140 20.53 -23.99 4.23
N GLU A 141 19.94 -24.65 3.23
CA GLU A 141 19.20 -23.99 2.16
C GLU A 141 17.97 -23.21 2.70
N LEU A 142 17.80 -21.95 2.28
CA LEU A 142 16.57 -21.20 2.47
C LEU A 142 15.60 -21.57 1.35
N LYS A 143 14.41 -22.01 1.72
CA LYS A 143 13.39 -22.38 0.76
C LYS A 143 12.72 -21.13 0.21
N HIS A 144 12.63 -21.04 -1.12
CA HIS A 144 11.78 -20.05 -1.77
C HIS A 144 10.31 -20.35 -1.47
N GLN A 145 9.60 -19.31 -1.06
CA GLN A 145 8.19 -19.40 -0.67
C GLN A 145 7.28 -18.79 -1.74
N SER A 146 7.35 -17.47 -1.92
CA SER A 146 6.60 -16.70 -2.92
C SER A 146 7.15 -15.28 -3.02
N PHE A 147 6.86 -14.55 -4.10
CA PHE A 147 7.21 -13.12 -4.26
C PHE A 147 8.69 -12.77 -3.95
N GLY A 148 9.61 -13.67 -4.31
CA GLY A 148 11.04 -13.51 -4.04
C GLY A 148 11.45 -13.66 -2.57
N ILE A 149 10.52 -14.08 -1.72
CA ILE A 149 10.74 -14.33 -0.29
C ILE A 149 11.28 -15.75 -0.09
N HIS A 150 12.37 -15.84 0.66
CA HIS A 150 13.00 -17.07 1.12
C HIS A 150 13.04 -17.05 2.64
N THR A 151 12.67 -18.14 3.30
CA THR A 151 12.57 -18.17 4.77
C THR A 151 13.10 -19.46 5.36
N ILE A 152 13.49 -19.37 6.63
CA ILE A 152 13.86 -20.51 7.46
C ILE A 152 13.62 -20.18 8.94
N VAL A 153 13.34 -21.21 9.73
CA VAL A 153 13.23 -21.14 11.19
C VAL A 153 14.34 -22.00 11.80
N GLU A 154 14.96 -21.48 12.86
CA GLU A 154 16.01 -22.16 13.61
C GLU A 154 15.67 -22.20 15.11
N ALA A 155 16.38 -23.04 15.86
CA ALA A 155 16.29 -23.03 17.32
C ALA A 155 16.70 -21.66 17.88
N ALA A 156 16.12 -21.30 19.02
CA ALA A 156 16.37 -20.03 19.69
C ALA A 156 17.86 -19.82 19.96
N GLY A 157 18.34 -18.59 19.75
CA GLY A 157 19.73 -18.23 20.05
C GLY A 157 20.75 -18.87 19.11
N SER A 158 20.37 -19.11 17.86
CA SER A 158 21.26 -19.69 16.83
C SER A 158 22.29 -18.68 16.29
N GLY A 159 22.45 -17.54 16.96
CA GLY A 159 23.55 -16.60 16.76
C GLY A 159 23.52 -15.86 15.43
N ASN A 160 24.72 -15.54 14.93
CA ASN A 160 24.92 -14.84 13.66
C ASN A 160 24.31 -15.60 12.48
N LYS A 161 23.75 -14.85 11.54
CA LYS A 161 23.07 -15.38 10.35
C LYS A 161 23.92 -15.14 9.11
N LYS A 162 24.81 -16.09 8.76
CA LYS A 162 25.58 -16.03 7.52
C LYS A 162 24.68 -16.46 6.36
N ILE A 163 24.37 -15.52 5.47
CA ILE A 163 23.61 -15.74 4.25
C ILE A 163 24.61 -15.86 3.09
N SER A 164 24.60 -16.98 2.37
CA SER A 164 25.45 -17.21 1.19
C SER A 164 24.61 -17.55 -0.04
N PHE A 165 25.10 -17.12 -1.19
CA PHE A 165 24.50 -17.38 -2.49
C PHE A 165 25.45 -18.25 -3.29
N GLU A 166 24.98 -19.41 -3.71
CA GLU A 166 25.77 -20.39 -4.43
C GLU A 166 25.15 -20.72 -5.78
N LYS A 167 25.98 -20.75 -6.83
CA LYS A 167 25.57 -21.22 -8.16
C LYS A 167 26.59 -22.25 -8.64
N ASN A 168 26.12 -23.40 -9.10
CA ASN A 168 26.97 -24.49 -9.59
C ASN A 168 28.10 -24.91 -8.62
N GLY A 169 27.85 -24.85 -7.30
CA GLY A 169 28.82 -25.20 -6.27
C GLY A 169 29.85 -24.13 -5.92
N VAL A 170 29.74 -22.92 -6.48
CA VAL A 170 30.61 -21.77 -6.19
C VAL A 170 29.85 -20.71 -5.40
N GLU A 171 30.42 -20.21 -4.30
CA GLU A 171 29.88 -19.06 -3.54
C GLU A 171 30.09 -17.78 -4.37
N GLU A 172 29.01 -17.20 -4.90
CA GLU A 172 29.04 -15.93 -5.64
C GLU A 172 29.15 -14.71 -4.70
N GLY A 173 28.69 -14.88 -3.45
CA GLY A 173 28.86 -13.92 -2.38
C GLY A 173 28.14 -14.31 -1.10
N SER A 174 28.56 -13.73 0.01
CA SER A 174 27.89 -13.88 1.30
C SER A 174 28.00 -12.62 2.15
N PHE A 175 27.14 -12.55 3.16
CA PHE A 175 27.20 -11.56 4.23
C PHE A 175 26.58 -12.13 5.50
N THR A 176 26.89 -11.54 6.65
CA THR A 176 26.40 -11.99 7.96
C THR A 176 25.53 -10.93 8.60
N VAL A 177 24.31 -11.28 9.01
CA VAL A 177 23.46 -10.41 9.82
C VAL A 177 23.69 -10.72 11.30
N PRO A 178 24.06 -9.73 12.13
CA PRO A 178 24.21 -9.94 13.57
C PRO A 178 22.84 -10.17 14.23
N PRO A 179 22.76 -10.97 15.31
CA PRO A 179 21.54 -11.12 16.09
C PRO A 179 21.19 -9.81 16.81
N PRO A 180 19.95 -9.65 17.28
CA PRO A 180 19.57 -8.48 18.06
C PRO A 180 20.38 -8.43 19.36
N THR A 181 20.86 -7.25 19.73
CA THR A 181 21.64 -7.03 20.96
C THR A 181 20.78 -7.01 22.23
N LYS A 182 19.46 -6.91 22.05
CA LYS A 182 18.43 -6.83 23.08
C LYS A 182 17.30 -7.78 22.74
N ASN A 183 16.74 -8.42 23.77
CA ASN A 183 15.60 -9.31 23.66
C ASN A 183 14.46 -8.73 24.49
N ILE A 184 13.51 -8.06 23.85
CA ILE A 184 12.40 -7.40 24.52
C ILE A 184 11.63 -8.40 25.39
N LYS A 185 11.17 -7.92 26.55
CA LYS A 185 10.30 -8.65 27.45
C LYS A 185 9.04 -7.82 27.67
N LEU A 186 7.89 -8.49 27.57
CA LEU A 186 6.62 -7.99 28.07
C LEU A 186 6.44 -8.57 29.48
N LEU A 187 6.43 -7.70 30.49
CA LEU A 187 6.38 -8.08 31.91
C LEU A 187 4.94 -8.19 32.42
N SER A 188 4.11 -7.23 32.03
CA SER A 188 2.69 -7.22 32.38
C SER A 188 1.88 -6.40 31.37
N ILE A 189 0.57 -6.66 31.36
CA ILE A 189 -0.44 -5.89 30.63
C ILE A 189 -1.48 -5.45 31.66
N ASN A 190 -1.70 -4.15 31.82
CA ASN A 190 -2.57 -3.58 32.87
C ASN A 190 -2.21 -4.11 34.28
N GLY A 191 -0.92 -4.30 34.57
CA GLY A 191 -0.42 -4.85 35.83
C GLY A 191 -0.63 -6.36 36.01
N GLN A 192 -1.17 -7.06 35.00
CA GLN A 192 -1.40 -8.50 35.03
C GLN A 192 -0.29 -9.23 34.26
N SER A 193 0.34 -10.22 34.88
CA SER A 193 1.40 -11.05 34.26
C SER A 193 0.92 -12.47 33.89
N SER A 194 -0.32 -12.82 34.25
CA SER A 194 -0.94 -14.12 33.99
C SER A 194 -2.46 -13.97 33.88
N ASN A 195 -3.12 -14.80 33.05
CA ASN A 195 -4.57 -14.75 32.81
C ASN A 195 -5.07 -13.35 32.42
N VAL A 196 -4.28 -12.65 31.60
CA VAL A 196 -4.49 -11.24 31.27
C VAL A 196 -5.88 -11.02 30.65
N SER A 197 -6.64 -10.09 31.22
CA SER A 197 -7.90 -9.60 30.66
C SER A 197 -7.81 -8.12 30.33
N ILE A 198 -8.24 -7.75 29.11
CA ILE A 198 -8.19 -6.37 28.61
C ILE A 198 -9.51 -5.92 28.00
N ASP A 199 -9.83 -4.64 28.22
CA ASP A 199 -10.90 -3.92 27.57
C ASP A 199 -10.28 -3.01 26.51
N LEU A 200 -10.43 -3.37 25.24
CA LEU A 200 -9.83 -2.63 24.11
C LEU A 200 -10.59 -1.33 23.78
N THR A 201 -11.68 -1.03 24.48
CA THR A 201 -12.35 0.27 24.42
C THR A 201 -11.71 1.30 25.35
N LYS A 202 -10.72 0.88 26.14
CA LYS A 202 -9.92 1.69 27.07
C LYS A 202 -8.44 1.59 26.73
N ASP A 203 -7.66 2.45 27.37
CA ASP A 203 -6.21 2.42 27.25
C ASP A 203 -5.64 1.14 27.86
N VAL A 204 -4.62 0.60 27.21
CA VAL A 204 -3.90 -0.61 27.64
C VAL A 204 -2.47 -0.23 27.99
N VAL A 205 -2.05 -0.53 29.22
CA VAL A 205 -0.72 -0.23 29.73
C VAL A 205 0.16 -1.48 29.60
N LEU A 206 1.33 -1.35 28.98
CA LEU A 206 2.31 -2.41 28.82
C LEU A 206 3.55 -2.08 29.65
N GLU A 207 4.04 -3.04 30.42
CA GLU A 207 5.31 -2.93 31.13
C GLU A 207 6.39 -3.74 30.40
N LEU A 208 7.46 -3.07 29.99
CA LEU A 208 8.49 -3.61 29.11
C LEU A 208 9.87 -3.62 29.77
N ALA A 209 10.70 -4.57 29.38
CA ALA A 209 12.11 -4.64 29.75
C ALA A 209 12.98 -5.08 28.58
N ASN A 210 14.29 -4.78 28.68
CA ASN A 210 15.33 -5.23 27.74
C ASN A 210 15.02 -4.92 26.27
N TYR A 211 14.48 -3.73 26.01
CA TYR A 211 14.23 -3.17 24.69
C TYR A 211 15.33 -2.18 24.30
N SER A 212 15.33 -1.82 23.03
CA SER A 212 16.23 -0.83 22.46
C SER A 212 15.76 0.60 22.69
N THR A 213 16.70 1.50 22.96
CA THR A 213 16.44 2.92 23.25
C THR A 213 17.15 3.87 22.29
N GLY A 214 17.59 3.38 21.13
CA GLY A 214 18.21 4.21 20.11
C GLY A 214 17.28 5.36 19.66
N PRO A 215 17.82 6.46 19.10
CA PRO A 215 17.02 7.62 18.67
C PRO A 215 15.84 7.26 17.75
N ASP A 216 16.03 6.28 16.86
CA ASP A 216 15.03 5.80 15.89
C ASP A 216 14.33 4.50 16.33
N ALA A 217 14.50 4.10 17.59
CA ALA A 217 13.85 2.91 18.13
C ALA A 217 12.34 3.15 18.29
N LEU A 218 11.56 2.16 17.88
CA LEU A 218 10.11 2.08 18.06
C LEU A 218 9.77 0.64 18.40
N ILE A 219 8.82 0.47 19.31
CA ILE A 219 8.18 -0.82 19.61
C ILE A 219 6.91 -0.91 18.77
N ARG A 220 6.80 -1.98 17.99
CA ARG A 220 5.57 -2.35 17.30
C ARG A 220 4.69 -3.13 18.27
N VAL A 221 3.41 -2.77 18.35
CA VAL A 221 2.41 -3.49 19.14
C VAL A 221 1.41 -4.11 18.17
N ASP A 222 1.30 -5.43 18.20
CA ASP A 222 0.35 -6.22 17.41
C ASP A 222 -0.63 -6.94 18.32
N ILE A 223 -1.82 -7.21 17.79
CA ILE A 223 -2.79 -8.10 18.41
C ILE A 223 -3.28 -9.11 17.39
N VAL A 224 -3.43 -10.37 17.81
CA VAL A 224 -4.05 -11.39 16.95
C VAL A 224 -5.53 -11.08 16.80
N THR A 225 -5.95 -10.88 15.56
CA THR A 225 -7.35 -10.72 15.19
C THR A 225 -7.80 -11.88 14.29
N SER A 226 -9.11 -12.03 14.10
CA SER A 226 -9.66 -12.94 13.10
C SER A 226 -10.75 -12.30 12.24
N VAL A 227 -10.68 -12.54 10.92
CA VAL A 227 -11.68 -12.13 9.94
C VAL A 227 -12.06 -13.37 9.12
N ILE A 228 -13.33 -13.78 9.19
CA ILE A 228 -13.85 -14.97 8.49
C ILE A 228 -12.98 -16.22 8.77
N GLY A 229 -12.56 -16.39 10.04
CA GLY A 229 -11.77 -17.53 10.49
C GLY A 229 -10.27 -17.48 10.14
N MET A 230 -9.82 -16.54 9.31
CA MET A 230 -8.39 -16.29 9.09
C MET A 230 -7.85 -15.50 10.27
N ARG A 231 -6.69 -15.89 10.81
CA ARG A 231 -6.04 -15.22 11.94
C ARG A 231 -4.75 -14.56 11.50
N SER A 232 -4.50 -13.36 12.02
CA SER A 232 -3.33 -12.56 11.66
C SER A 232 -2.91 -11.66 12.81
N LEU A 233 -1.61 -11.40 12.91
CA LEU A 233 -1.08 -10.32 13.75
C LEU A 233 -1.42 -9.00 13.06
N THR A 234 -2.24 -8.18 13.70
CA THR A 234 -2.68 -6.89 13.19
C THR A 234 -2.06 -5.80 14.05
N MET A 235 -1.36 -4.85 13.42
CA MET A 235 -0.70 -3.77 14.15
C MET A 235 -1.75 -2.85 14.78
N ALA A 236 -1.56 -2.54 16.05
CA ALA A 236 -2.30 -1.52 16.79
C ALA A 236 -1.56 -0.18 16.78
N ALA A 237 -0.25 -0.18 17.06
CA ALA A 237 0.54 1.05 17.05
C ALA A 237 2.04 0.78 16.91
N TYR A 238 2.78 1.82 16.54
CA TYR A 238 4.21 1.96 16.84
C TYR A 238 4.37 3.00 17.95
N VAL A 239 5.22 2.71 18.93
CA VAL A 239 5.37 3.54 20.14
C VAL A 239 6.85 3.73 20.47
N LYS A 240 7.21 4.90 20.98
CA LYS A 240 8.54 5.14 21.52
C LYS A 240 8.81 4.20 22.71
N PRO A 241 10.00 3.56 22.76
CA PRO A 241 10.30 2.59 23.81
C PRO A 241 10.39 3.25 25.19
N ALA A 242 9.66 2.70 26.16
CA ALA A 242 9.75 3.06 27.57
C ALA A 242 9.42 1.85 28.45
N ALA A 243 9.80 1.90 29.73
CA ALA A 243 9.57 0.80 30.66
C ALA A 243 8.07 0.57 30.93
N LYS A 244 7.28 1.64 30.77
CA LYS A 244 5.83 1.63 30.84
C LYS A 244 5.30 2.45 29.67
N ILE A 245 4.54 1.82 28.78
CA ILE A 245 3.90 2.48 27.65
C ILE A 245 2.38 2.34 27.75
N THR A 246 1.66 3.39 27.37
CA THR A 246 0.19 3.38 27.33
C THR A 246 -0.26 3.38 25.87
N ILE A 247 -0.98 2.34 25.48
CA ILE A 247 -1.60 2.22 24.16
C ILE A 247 -3.03 2.75 24.27
N PRO A 248 -3.37 3.86 23.60
CA PRO A 248 -4.69 4.46 23.74
C PRO A 248 -5.76 3.58 23.10
N ALA A 249 -6.99 3.67 23.60
CA ALA A 249 -8.15 3.00 22.99
C ALA A 249 -8.29 3.30 21.48
N ALA A 250 -7.89 4.51 21.05
CA ALA A 250 -7.86 4.94 19.66
C ALA A 250 -7.01 4.01 18.76
N ALA A 251 -5.89 3.49 19.26
CA ALA A 251 -5.04 2.56 18.50
C ALA A 251 -5.76 1.24 18.19
N PHE A 252 -6.56 0.73 19.13
CA PHE A 252 -7.34 -0.50 18.93
C PHE A 252 -8.58 -0.31 18.05
N ARG A 253 -9.12 0.91 17.95
CA ARG A 253 -10.12 1.26 16.90
C ARG A 253 -9.49 1.35 15.51
N ASN A 254 -8.23 1.76 15.43
CA ASN A 254 -7.53 2.03 14.17
C ASN A 254 -6.41 1.01 13.93
N LEU A 255 -6.73 -0.28 14.04
CA LEU A 255 -5.80 -1.34 13.67
C LEU A 255 -5.44 -1.28 12.18
N GLU A 256 -4.37 -1.98 11.78
CA GLU A 256 -4.00 -2.23 10.37
C GLU A 256 -5.01 -3.15 9.63
N THR A 257 -6.31 -2.90 9.79
CA THR A 257 -7.42 -3.54 9.11
C THR A 257 -8.63 -2.60 9.10
N GLU A 258 -9.42 -2.61 8.04
CA GLU A 258 -10.70 -1.88 7.93
C GLU A 258 -11.89 -2.86 7.87
N ASN A 259 -11.62 -4.17 8.03
CA ASN A 259 -12.60 -5.24 7.85
C ASN A 259 -13.71 -5.24 8.91
N LYS A 260 -14.96 -5.34 8.44
CA LYS A 260 -16.13 -5.63 9.30
C LYS A 260 -15.98 -7.01 9.96
N GLY A 261 -16.48 -7.13 11.20
CA GLY A 261 -16.54 -8.40 11.90
C GLY A 261 -15.19 -8.92 12.39
N THR A 262 -14.19 -8.04 12.51
CA THR A 262 -12.91 -8.36 13.14
C THR A 262 -13.14 -8.85 14.57
N SER A 263 -12.71 -10.06 14.86
CA SER A 263 -12.87 -10.73 16.15
C SER A 263 -11.57 -10.76 16.94
N PHE A 264 -11.68 -10.63 18.25
CA PHE A 264 -10.58 -10.69 19.22
C PHE A 264 -10.66 -11.92 20.14
N LYS A 265 -11.30 -12.99 19.68
CA LYS A 265 -11.40 -14.23 20.44
C LYS A 265 -10.07 -14.97 20.43
N ASN A 266 -9.66 -15.46 21.60
CA ASN A 266 -8.37 -16.10 21.82
C ASN A 266 -7.25 -15.24 21.24
N SER A 267 -7.16 -13.98 21.66
CA SER A 267 -6.17 -13.05 21.13
C SER A 267 -4.84 -13.19 21.86
N TYR A 268 -3.77 -12.78 21.18
CA TYR A 268 -2.42 -12.69 21.71
C TYR A 268 -1.92 -11.28 21.41
N LEU A 269 -1.45 -10.58 22.42
CA LEU A 269 -0.84 -9.26 22.28
C LEU A 269 0.67 -9.44 22.20
N MET A 270 1.27 -8.97 21.12
CA MET A 270 2.69 -9.09 20.84
C MET A 270 3.33 -7.71 20.76
N VAL A 271 4.54 -7.59 21.28
CA VAL A 271 5.42 -6.45 21.11
C VAL A 271 6.67 -6.89 20.35
N SER A 272 7.13 -6.06 19.42
CA SER A 272 8.34 -6.30 18.64
C SER A 272 9.27 -5.10 18.72
N ASP A 273 10.50 -5.37 19.12
CA ASP A 273 11.61 -4.42 19.01
C ASP A 273 12.38 -4.74 17.72
N GLN A 274 12.45 -3.78 16.81
CA GLN A 274 13.10 -3.94 15.50
C GLN A 274 14.09 -2.81 15.27
N GLN A 275 15.21 -3.14 14.65
CA GLN A 275 16.33 -2.24 14.37
C GLN A 275 16.86 -2.48 12.96
N LEU A 276 17.42 -1.42 12.36
CA LEU A 276 18.30 -1.56 11.20
C LEU A 276 19.71 -1.87 11.69
N VAL A 277 20.35 -2.84 11.06
CA VAL A 277 21.75 -3.19 11.29
C VAL A 277 22.47 -3.32 9.95
N ASN A 278 23.75 -2.97 9.96
CA ASN A 278 24.63 -3.26 8.85
C ASN A 278 25.09 -4.72 8.96
N SER A 279 25.03 -5.45 7.84
CA SER A 279 25.68 -6.75 7.78
C SER A 279 27.20 -6.62 7.98
N VAL A 280 27.85 -7.74 8.29
CA VAL A 280 29.31 -7.86 8.46
C VAL A 280 29.84 -9.03 7.64
N ALA A 281 31.16 -9.15 7.53
CA ALA A 281 31.85 -10.26 6.85
C ALA A 281 31.35 -10.50 5.42
N GLN A 282 31.35 -9.44 4.61
CA GLN A 282 30.94 -9.49 3.20
C GLN A 282 31.98 -10.18 2.33
N THR A 283 31.53 -11.02 1.38
CA THR A 283 32.38 -11.68 0.37
C THR A 283 31.74 -11.62 -1.02
N GLY A 284 32.54 -11.91 -2.05
CA GLY A 284 32.04 -12.05 -3.41
C GLY A 284 31.44 -10.76 -3.96
N ILE A 285 30.23 -10.83 -4.53
CA ILE A 285 29.53 -9.68 -5.13
C ILE A 285 29.13 -8.61 -4.10
N PHE A 286 28.97 -8.96 -2.83
CA PHE A 286 28.66 -8.00 -1.78
C PHE A 286 29.95 -7.28 -1.36
N LYS A 287 30.11 -6.03 -1.80
CA LYS A 287 31.27 -5.18 -1.49
C LYS A 287 31.02 -4.18 -0.37
N THR A 288 29.77 -3.89 -0.07
CA THR A 288 29.34 -2.98 0.98
C THR A 288 28.38 -3.70 1.92
N PRO A 289 28.24 -3.24 3.18
CA PRO A 289 27.23 -3.77 4.08
C PRO A 289 25.82 -3.69 3.48
N VAL A 290 25.08 -4.79 3.64
CA VAL A 290 23.66 -4.88 3.30
C VAL A 290 22.88 -4.41 4.53
N ILE A 291 22.01 -3.42 4.34
CA ILE A 291 21.11 -2.95 5.39
C ILE A 291 20.09 -4.06 5.66
N SER A 292 20.06 -4.54 6.89
CA SER A 292 19.20 -5.63 7.32
C SER A 292 18.32 -5.21 8.49
N VAL A 293 17.20 -5.88 8.68
CA VAL A 293 16.35 -5.72 9.86
C VAL A 293 16.73 -6.81 10.87
N THR A 294 16.95 -6.45 12.12
CA THR A 294 17.03 -7.41 13.22
C THR A 294 16.05 -7.04 14.31
N GLY A 295 15.57 -8.02 15.09
CA GLY A 295 14.64 -7.72 16.17
C GLY A 295 14.31 -8.92 17.05
N SER A 296 13.60 -8.61 18.13
CA SER A 296 13.09 -9.61 19.07
C SER A 296 11.62 -9.34 19.35
N ASN A 297 10.88 -10.41 19.67
CA ASN A 297 9.45 -10.31 19.99
C ASN A 297 9.21 -10.76 21.43
N ALA A 298 8.08 -10.34 22.01
CA ALA A 298 7.51 -10.89 23.24
C ALA A 298 5.99 -10.76 23.20
N GLY A 299 5.25 -11.58 23.92
CA GLY A 299 3.81 -11.43 23.98
C GLY A 299 3.12 -12.31 24.99
N MET A 300 1.83 -12.07 25.17
CA MET A 300 0.97 -12.78 26.11
C MET A 300 -0.38 -13.07 25.48
N TRP A 301 -0.97 -14.21 25.86
CA TRP A 301 -2.38 -14.48 25.62
C TRP A 301 -3.24 -13.50 26.41
N VAL A 302 -4.27 -12.96 25.76
CA VAL A 302 -5.18 -11.98 26.33
C VAL A 302 -6.63 -12.39 26.12
N ASN A 303 -7.42 -12.26 27.18
CA ASN A 303 -8.87 -12.35 27.12
C ASN A 303 -9.44 -10.95 26.87
N VAL A 304 -9.98 -10.71 25.68
CA VAL A 304 -10.59 -9.41 25.35
C VAL A 304 -12.02 -9.38 25.85
N THR A 305 -12.27 -8.62 26.91
CA THR A 305 -13.57 -8.52 27.59
C THR A 305 -14.53 -7.56 26.89
N ALA A 306 -13.99 -6.58 26.16
CA ALA A 306 -14.76 -5.69 25.30
C ALA A 306 -13.92 -5.34 24.06
N SER A 307 -14.56 -5.43 22.90
CA SER A 307 -13.93 -5.16 21.59
C SER A 307 -14.30 -3.77 21.09
N PRO A 308 -13.38 -3.06 20.41
CA PRO A 308 -13.67 -1.77 19.82
C PRO A 308 -14.45 -1.96 18.52
N GLU A 309 -15.16 -0.92 18.09
CA GLU A 309 -15.59 -0.81 16.70
C GLU A 309 -14.39 -0.39 15.83
N ILE A 310 -14.10 -1.18 14.80
CA ILE A 310 -12.98 -0.89 13.89
C ILE A 310 -13.35 0.29 12.98
N SER A 311 -12.52 1.34 13.07
CA SER A 311 -12.57 2.51 12.21
C SER A 311 -12.22 2.15 10.77
N ARG A 312 -13.03 2.63 9.82
CA ARG A 312 -12.74 2.57 8.38
C ARG A 312 -12.20 3.88 7.82
N GLY A 313 -11.83 4.80 8.71
CA GLY A 313 -11.43 6.15 8.35
C GLY A 313 -12.60 7.01 7.91
N ILE A 314 -12.30 8.00 7.07
CA ILE A 314 -13.22 9.01 6.57
C ILE A 314 -13.45 8.77 5.08
N ALA A 315 -14.72 8.67 4.68
CA ALA A 315 -15.13 8.60 3.29
C ALA A 315 -16.18 9.69 2.99
N ILE A 316 -16.07 10.29 1.82
CA ILE A 316 -16.97 11.29 1.26
C ILE A 316 -17.32 10.83 -0.15
N SER A 317 -18.61 10.85 -0.50
CA SER A 317 -19.10 10.50 -1.83
C SER A 317 -20.33 11.34 -2.12
N GLU A 318 -20.19 12.34 -2.98
CA GLU A 318 -21.23 13.35 -3.23
C GLU A 318 -21.32 13.69 -4.72
N LYS A 319 -22.50 14.15 -5.14
CA LYS A 319 -22.69 14.82 -6.43
C LYS A 319 -23.19 16.22 -6.17
N GLU A 320 -22.55 17.21 -6.77
CA GLU A 320 -22.87 18.62 -6.51
C GLU A 320 -22.55 19.48 -7.72
N LYS A 321 -23.30 20.57 -7.87
CA LYS A 321 -23.03 21.59 -8.88
C LYS A 321 -22.12 22.68 -8.31
N ILE A 322 -20.88 22.75 -8.78
CA ILE A 322 -19.87 23.71 -8.31
C ILE A 322 -19.38 24.54 -9.49
N ASN A 323 -19.40 25.87 -9.36
CA ASN A 323 -19.03 26.81 -10.43
C ASN A 323 -19.72 26.52 -11.77
N GLY A 324 -20.99 26.11 -11.70
CA GLY A 324 -21.80 25.79 -12.87
C GLY A 324 -21.63 24.37 -13.43
N ALA A 325 -20.62 23.61 -12.98
CA ALA A 325 -20.35 22.26 -13.43
C ALA A 325 -20.93 21.19 -12.48
N GLU A 326 -21.54 20.13 -13.01
CA GLU A 326 -21.96 18.96 -12.21
C GLU A 326 -20.77 18.02 -11.96
N LEU A 327 -20.36 17.87 -10.70
CA LEU A 327 -19.19 17.11 -10.30
C LEU A 327 -19.56 15.92 -9.41
N GLU A 328 -18.85 14.80 -9.58
CA GLU A 328 -18.90 13.66 -8.66
C GLU A 328 -17.60 13.63 -7.84
N ILE A 329 -17.72 13.82 -6.52
CA ILE A 329 -16.60 13.93 -5.60
C ILE A 329 -16.51 12.65 -4.78
N THR A 330 -15.36 11.98 -4.81
CA THR A 330 -15.02 10.89 -3.91
C THR A 330 -13.75 11.25 -3.16
N ALA A 331 -13.80 11.23 -1.83
CA ALA A 331 -12.61 11.47 -1.02
C ALA A 331 -12.48 10.41 0.07
N LYS A 332 -11.25 9.99 0.33
CA LYS A 332 -10.94 8.96 1.32
C LYS A 332 -9.72 9.35 2.13
N LYS A 333 -9.84 9.22 3.45
CA LYS A 333 -8.73 9.09 4.38
C LYS A 333 -8.90 7.75 5.09
N ARG A 334 -7.91 6.86 4.97
CA ARG A 334 -7.96 5.56 5.65
C ARG A 334 -7.88 5.74 7.16
N ASN A 335 -8.10 4.69 7.93
CA ASN A 335 -7.99 4.76 9.39
C ASN A 335 -6.56 5.17 9.85
N ALA A 336 -6.38 5.49 11.13
CA ALA A 336 -5.11 6.05 11.62
C ALA A 336 -3.89 5.12 11.50
N ALA A 337 -4.05 3.80 11.34
CA ALA A 337 -2.92 2.91 11.02
C ALA A 337 -2.36 3.15 9.61
N TYR A 338 -3.21 3.54 8.67
CA TYR A 338 -2.86 3.73 7.26
C TYR A 338 -2.70 5.20 6.86
N ALA A 339 -3.10 6.14 7.72
CA ALA A 339 -3.10 7.55 7.40
C ALA A 339 -2.60 8.45 8.54
N MET A 340 -1.75 9.42 8.19
CA MET A 340 -1.20 10.43 9.10
C MET A 340 -2.18 11.57 9.36
N PRO A 341 -2.18 12.19 10.55
CA PRO A 341 -2.98 13.39 10.79
C PRO A 341 -2.51 14.54 9.89
N LEU A 342 -3.45 15.24 9.24
CA LEU A 342 -3.18 16.42 8.41
C LEU A 342 -2.40 17.49 9.16
N SER A 343 -2.57 17.57 10.47
CA SER A 343 -1.82 18.49 11.33
C SER A 343 -0.30 18.26 11.30
N PHE A 344 0.19 17.11 10.81
CA PHE A 344 1.63 16.80 10.71
C PHE A 344 2.25 17.21 9.38
N ALA A 345 1.48 17.50 8.34
CA ALA A 345 2.01 17.99 7.07
C ALA A 345 2.36 19.48 7.19
N LYS A 346 3.57 19.85 7.67
CA LYS A 346 3.96 21.27 7.82
C LYS A 346 4.67 21.81 6.57
N LYS A 347 5.47 20.98 5.90
CA LYS A 347 6.14 21.25 4.63
C LYS A 347 5.68 20.25 3.58
N ILE A 348 5.09 20.74 2.49
CA ILE A 348 4.54 19.90 1.43
C ILE A 348 5.34 20.13 0.16
N ALA A 349 5.91 19.07 -0.42
CA ALA A 349 6.55 19.12 -1.72
C ALA A 349 5.62 18.58 -2.80
N VAL A 350 5.51 19.27 -3.94
CA VAL A 350 4.81 18.71 -5.10
C VAL A 350 5.72 17.72 -5.79
N THR A 351 5.22 16.51 -5.99
CA THR A 351 6.00 15.37 -6.51
C THR A 351 5.54 14.96 -7.90
N THR A 352 4.22 15.03 -8.13
CA THR A 352 3.60 14.81 -9.44
C THR A 352 2.68 15.99 -9.74
N MET A 353 2.80 16.54 -10.95
CA MET A 353 1.88 17.53 -11.51
C MET A 353 1.73 17.27 -13.01
N SER A 354 0.67 16.58 -13.38
CA SER A 354 0.49 16.11 -14.77
C SER A 354 -0.93 16.25 -15.30
N ILE A 355 -1.01 16.31 -16.62
CA ILE A 355 -2.25 16.13 -17.38
C ILE A 355 -2.00 15.07 -18.44
N GLN A 356 -2.91 14.12 -18.55
CA GLN A 356 -2.86 13.06 -19.53
C GLN A 356 -4.23 12.87 -20.17
N GLY A 357 -4.31 12.24 -21.33
CA GLY A 357 -5.59 11.91 -21.91
C GLY A 357 -5.52 11.07 -23.17
N THR A 358 -6.67 10.59 -23.61
CA THR A 358 -6.82 9.87 -24.87
C THR A 358 -7.14 10.84 -26.01
N THR A 359 -6.42 10.72 -27.12
CA THR A 359 -6.68 11.46 -28.36
C THR A 359 -7.45 10.62 -29.38
N TYR A 360 -7.67 9.34 -29.09
CA TYR A 360 -8.35 8.42 -29.99
C TYR A 360 -9.39 7.56 -29.25
N LEU A 361 -10.55 7.38 -29.88
CA LEU A 361 -11.54 6.39 -29.45
C LEU A 361 -12.03 5.62 -30.69
N TYR A 362 -11.91 4.29 -30.64
CA TYR A 362 -12.47 3.37 -31.62
C TYR A 362 -13.42 2.40 -30.93
N GLU A 363 -14.69 2.43 -31.31
CA GLU A 363 -15.68 1.47 -30.85
C GLU A 363 -16.20 0.65 -32.03
N ASN A 364 -16.24 -0.67 -31.87
CA ASN A 364 -16.94 -1.57 -32.78
C ASN A 364 -18.11 -2.23 -32.04
N ASN A 365 -19.32 -1.98 -32.52
CA ASN A 365 -20.52 -2.62 -32.00
C ASN A 365 -21.11 -3.53 -33.07
N THR A 366 -21.08 -4.83 -32.82
CA THR A 366 -21.73 -5.82 -33.68
C THR A 366 -23.12 -6.12 -33.13
N ASN A 367 -24.16 -5.74 -33.87
CA ASN A 367 -25.51 -6.19 -33.56
C ASN A 367 -25.60 -7.69 -33.87
N LYS A 368 -25.65 -8.53 -32.82
CA LYS A 368 -25.67 -10.00 -32.96
C LYS A 368 -26.90 -10.55 -33.67
N TRP A 369 -27.96 -9.77 -33.81
CA TRP A 369 -29.20 -10.17 -34.49
C TRP A 369 -29.19 -9.83 -35.98
N THR A 370 -28.67 -8.65 -36.35
CA THR A 370 -28.61 -8.21 -37.75
C THR A 370 -27.27 -8.48 -38.43
N GLN A 371 -26.27 -8.95 -37.66
CA GLN A 371 -24.85 -9.06 -38.07
C GLN A 371 -24.26 -7.75 -38.62
N VAL A 372 -24.88 -6.61 -38.34
CA VAL A 372 -24.36 -5.30 -38.75
C VAL A 372 -23.28 -4.88 -37.76
N GLU A 373 -22.08 -4.65 -38.28
CA GLU A 373 -21.00 -3.99 -37.56
C GLU A 373 -21.12 -2.48 -37.72
N THR A 374 -21.13 -1.77 -36.59
CA THR A 374 -21.05 -0.31 -36.57
C THR A 374 -19.74 0.08 -35.94
N THR A 375 -18.86 0.69 -36.72
CA THR A 375 -17.61 1.26 -36.24
C THR A 375 -17.79 2.76 -35.98
N LYS A 376 -17.22 3.24 -34.88
CA LYS A 376 -17.14 4.67 -34.55
C LYS A 376 -15.70 5.04 -34.27
N GLU A 377 -15.26 6.10 -34.91
CA GLU A 377 -13.91 6.63 -34.77
C GLU A 377 -13.97 8.09 -34.36
N LEU A 378 -13.25 8.43 -33.29
CA LEU A 378 -13.04 9.80 -32.83
C LEU A 378 -11.57 10.08 -32.69
N LYS A 379 -11.15 11.19 -33.30
CA LYS A 379 -9.81 11.75 -33.15
C LYS A 379 -9.94 13.12 -32.53
N PHE A 380 -9.35 13.29 -31.37
CA PHE A 380 -9.13 14.58 -30.75
C PHE A 380 -7.82 15.17 -31.32
N PRO A 381 -7.82 16.44 -31.76
CA PRO A 381 -6.61 17.06 -32.26
C PRO A 381 -5.51 17.10 -31.18
N GLN A 382 -4.25 17.06 -31.61
CA GLN A 382 -3.14 17.26 -30.69
C GLN A 382 -3.22 18.66 -30.06
N ILE A 383 -3.05 18.72 -28.75
CA ILE A 383 -3.02 19.99 -28.01
C ILE A 383 -1.58 20.54 -28.07
N PRO A 384 -1.37 21.79 -28.48
CA PRO A 384 -0.05 22.41 -28.44
C PRO A 384 0.58 22.35 -27.04
N GLU A 385 1.85 21.98 -26.96
CA GLU A 385 2.60 21.89 -25.69
C GLU A 385 2.54 23.20 -24.89
N SER A 386 2.63 24.36 -25.56
CA SER A 386 2.52 25.66 -24.88
C SER A 386 1.18 25.86 -24.16
N ILE A 387 0.07 25.36 -24.73
CA ILE A 387 -1.25 25.44 -24.10
C ILE A 387 -1.30 24.49 -22.89
N LEU A 388 -0.75 23.27 -23.02
CA LEU A 388 -0.70 22.31 -21.92
C LEU A 388 0.14 22.85 -20.75
N GLN A 389 1.26 23.52 -21.02
CA GLN A 389 2.10 24.13 -19.99
C GLN A 389 1.39 25.29 -19.26
N ASP A 390 0.62 26.12 -19.98
CA ASP A 390 -0.21 27.16 -19.36
C ASP A 390 -1.29 26.59 -18.44
N VAL A 391 -1.98 25.53 -18.90
CA VAL A 391 -2.98 24.80 -18.12
C VAL A 391 -2.34 24.20 -16.86
N LEU A 392 -1.18 23.55 -17.01
CA LEU A 392 -0.43 22.96 -15.91
C LEU A 392 0.06 23.99 -14.90
N ALA A 393 0.49 25.17 -15.34
CA ALA A 393 0.86 26.27 -14.44
C ALA A 393 -0.35 26.74 -13.61
N ASN A 394 -1.53 26.83 -14.24
CA ASN A 394 -2.78 27.18 -13.58
C ASN A 394 -3.21 26.12 -12.54
N ILE A 395 -3.16 24.84 -12.93
CA ILE A 395 -3.41 23.71 -12.01
C ILE A 395 -2.42 23.78 -10.83
N TYR A 396 -1.11 23.89 -11.10
CA TYR A 396 -0.10 23.97 -10.03
C TYR A 396 -0.42 25.08 -9.04
N GLN A 397 -0.69 26.30 -9.52
CA GLN A 397 -1.00 27.44 -8.67
C GLN A 397 -2.25 27.22 -7.82
N LYS A 398 -3.37 26.77 -8.42
CA LYS A 398 -4.64 26.62 -7.70
C LYS A 398 -4.61 25.49 -6.68
N PHE A 399 -4.07 24.33 -7.05
CA PHE A 399 -4.07 23.17 -6.16
C PHE A 399 -3.10 23.35 -4.99
N THR A 400 -1.92 23.93 -5.23
CA THR A 400 -0.99 24.24 -4.13
C THR A 400 -1.54 25.31 -3.19
N ALA A 401 -2.21 26.35 -3.72
CA ALA A 401 -2.89 27.36 -2.91
C ALA A 401 -3.99 26.76 -2.03
N VAL A 402 -4.86 25.91 -2.60
CA VAL A 402 -5.91 25.20 -1.84
C VAL A 402 -5.30 24.32 -0.76
N THR A 403 -4.26 23.55 -1.09
CA THR A 403 -3.58 22.70 -0.12
C THR A 403 -2.99 23.53 1.03
N ALA A 404 -2.29 24.62 0.72
CA ALA A 404 -1.70 25.51 1.72
C ALA A 404 -2.77 26.14 2.63
N GLU A 405 -3.83 26.68 2.03
CA GLU A 405 -4.93 27.33 2.75
C GLU A 405 -5.60 26.37 3.73
N VAL A 406 -5.97 25.16 3.27
CA VAL A 406 -6.73 24.23 4.11
C VAL A 406 -5.83 23.55 5.14
N SER A 407 -4.60 23.16 4.79
CA SER A 407 -3.70 22.48 5.73
C SER A 407 -2.99 23.43 6.70
N GLY A 408 -2.78 24.70 6.31
CA GLY A 408 -1.89 25.63 7.00
C GLY A 408 -0.40 25.34 6.81
N ALA A 409 -0.05 24.51 5.82
CA ALA A 409 1.31 24.11 5.52
C ALA A 409 2.02 25.05 4.54
N SER A 410 3.35 25.08 4.57
CA SER A 410 4.16 25.71 3.53
C SER A 410 4.35 24.77 2.34
N ILE A 411 4.13 25.27 1.13
CA ILE A 411 4.47 24.56 -0.11
C ILE A 411 5.94 24.83 -0.44
N LEU A 412 6.72 23.77 -0.60
CA LEU A 412 8.12 23.87 -1.01
C LEU A 412 8.24 24.22 -2.50
N PRO A 413 9.33 24.87 -2.94
CA PRO A 413 9.55 25.22 -4.35
C PRO A 413 9.38 24.03 -5.29
N GLU A 414 8.87 24.26 -6.51
CA GLU A 414 8.57 23.19 -7.48
C GLU A 414 9.79 22.38 -7.93
N ASN A 415 11.00 22.94 -7.80
CA ASN A 415 12.24 22.24 -8.13
C ASN A 415 12.78 21.39 -6.97
N THR A 416 12.14 21.40 -5.80
CA THR A 416 12.61 20.68 -4.60
C THR A 416 12.77 19.19 -4.88
N ILE A 417 11.72 18.53 -5.37
CA ILE A 417 11.75 17.10 -5.68
C ILE A 417 12.65 16.79 -6.89
N PRO A 418 12.55 17.52 -8.02
CA PRO A 418 13.47 17.35 -9.14
C PRO A 418 14.97 17.46 -8.82
N SER A 419 15.32 18.11 -7.71
CA SER A 419 16.72 18.32 -7.31
C SER A 419 17.25 17.24 -6.36
N THR A 420 16.43 16.27 -5.95
CA THR A 420 16.87 15.21 -5.02
C THR A 420 17.50 14.04 -5.79
N ALA A 421 18.53 13.41 -5.21
CA ALA A 421 19.23 12.30 -5.86
C ALA A 421 18.30 11.09 -6.08
N SER A 422 17.41 10.81 -5.13
CA SER A 422 16.45 9.72 -5.24
C SER A 422 15.42 9.93 -6.35
N TYR A 423 15.27 11.14 -6.90
CA TYR A 423 14.28 11.40 -7.93
C TYR A 423 14.58 10.66 -9.23
N GLU A 424 15.85 10.58 -9.62
CA GLU A 424 16.28 9.84 -10.81
C GLU A 424 15.94 8.34 -10.72
N LEU A 425 15.94 7.78 -9.50
CA LEU A 425 15.67 6.36 -9.25
C LEU A 425 14.19 6.01 -9.30
N VAL A 426 13.31 6.96 -8.95
CA VAL A 426 11.85 6.78 -8.97
C VAL A 426 11.23 7.17 -10.31
N GLN A 427 11.98 7.91 -11.13
CA GLN A 427 11.55 8.43 -12.41
C GLN A 427 12.13 7.65 -13.59
N GLN A 428 11.38 6.66 -14.05
CA GLN A 428 11.36 6.27 -15.46
C GLN A 428 9.91 5.88 -15.83
N PHE A 429 9.00 6.83 -15.68
CA PHE A 429 7.63 6.69 -16.20
C PHE A 429 7.67 6.85 -17.72
N PHE A 430 6.90 6.02 -18.42
CA PHE A 430 7.03 5.82 -19.86
C PHE A 430 6.49 7.00 -20.69
N LYS A 431 7.12 8.17 -20.61
CA LYS A 431 6.79 9.33 -21.45
C LYS A 431 6.68 8.96 -22.93
N ASN A 432 7.56 8.09 -23.41
CA ASN A 432 7.56 7.62 -24.79
C ASN A 432 6.43 6.64 -25.11
N GLU A 433 5.89 5.93 -24.12
CA GLU A 433 4.72 5.05 -24.33
C GLU A 433 3.41 5.84 -24.26
N MET A 434 3.36 6.91 -23.45
CA MET A 434 2.18 7.74 -23.23
C MET A 434 2.02 8.90 -24.22
N ASN A 435 3.05 9.25 -24.99
CA ASN A 435 2.99 10.28 -26.03
C ASN A 435 3.04 9.62 -27.41
N ASN A 436 1.88 9.22 -27.92
CA ASN A 436 1.72 8.59 -29.22
C ASN A 436 0.46 9.15 -29.94
N SER A 437 0.01 8.51 -31.02
CA SER A 437 -1.17 9.00 -31.77
C SER A 437 -2.49 8.87 -31.01
N GLU A 438 -2.55 8.04 -29.97
CA GLU A 438 -3.75 7.69 -29.20
C GLU A 438 -3.80 8.34 -27.82
N GLN A 439 -2.65 8.82 -27.31
CA GLN A 439 -2.52 9.32 -25.94
C GLN A 439 -1.49 10.44 -25.83
N PHE A 440 -1.67 11.30 -24.84
CA PHE A 440 -0.67 12.29 -24.44
C PHE A 440 -0.47 12.32 -22.92
N LEU A 441 0.72 12.78 -22.52
CA LEU A 441 1.11 13.10 -21.16
C LEU A 441 1.99 14.36 -21.17
N ALA A 442 1.51 15.41 -20.52
CA ALA A 442 2.27 16.62 -20.22
C ALA A 442 2.48 16.77 -18.71
N VAL A 443 3.60 17.40 -18.34
CA VAL A 443 4.08 17.51 -16.96
C VAL A 443 4.57 18.93 -16.68
N TYR A 444 4.32 19.44 -15.48
CA TYR A 444 4.79 20.76 -15.06
C TYR A 444 6.23 20.66 -14.54
N LYS A 445 7.19 21.37 -15.15
CA LYS A 445 8.57 21.54 -14.65
C LYS A 445 9.22 20.26 -14.08
N ASN A 446 9.16 19.17 -14.84
CA ASN A 446 9.72 17.85 -14.50
C ASN A 446 9.06 17.10 -13.34
N LEU A 447 7.88 17.54 -12.85
CA LEU A 447 7.08 16.85 -11.84
C LEU A 447 6.35 15.63 -12.42
N ASN A 448 7.12 14.65 -12.91
CA ASN A 448 6.57 13.47 -13.59
C ASN A 448 5.89 12.53 -12.60
N PRO A 449 4.87 11.77 -13.05
CA PRO A 449 4.37 10.63 -12.29
C PRO A 449 5.50 9.69 -11.85
N ILE A 450 5.43 9.23 -10.61
CA ILE A 450 6.39 8.26 -10.04
C ILE A 450 5.94 6.84 -10.34
N LYS A 451 6.90 5.97 -10.65
CA LYS A 451 6.66 4.54 -10.86
C LYS A 451 6.40 3.82 -9.52
N PRO A 452 5.51 2.82 -9.46
CA PRO A 452 5.41 1.97 -8.29
C PRO A 452 6.72 1.19 -8.07
N LEU A 453 7.14 1.10 -6.81
CA LEU A 453 8.36 0.41 -6.37
C LEU A 453 8.01 -0.77 -5.46
N THR A 454 8.93 -1.76 -5.33
CA THR A 454 8.77 -2.81 -4.30
C THR A 454 8.97 -2.25 -2.89
N SER A 455 8.48 -2.95 -1.86
CA SER A 455 8.60 -2.49 -0.46
C SER A 455 10.04 -2.31 0.01
N ASN A 456 11.02 -3.07 -0.52
CA ASN A 456 12.44 -2.84 -0.21
C ASN A 456 12.94 -1.55 -0.87
N SER A 457 12.64 -1.41 -2.16
CA SER A 457 12.93 -0.20 -2.91
C SER A 457 12.25 1.03 -2.31
N MET A 458 11.07 0.94 -1.70
CA MET A 458 10.40 2.08 -1.02
C MET A 458 11.04 2.48 0.32
N ARG A 459 11.85 1.60 0.92
CA ARG A 459 12.57 1.89 2.17
C ARG A 459 13.89 2.61 1.91
N VAL A 460 14.55 2.25 0.81
CA VAL A 460 15.88 2.76 0.44
C VAL A 460 15.77 3.88 -0.61
N ASN A 461 14.91 3.67 -1.61
CA ASN A 461 14.54 4.58 -2.69
C ASN A 461 13.04 4.96 -2.53
N GLY A 462 12.44 5.70 -3.47
CA GLY A 462 10.99 5.96 -3.39
C GLY A 462 10.58 7.14 -2.52
N GLU A 463 9.31 7.19 -2.15
CA GLU A 463 8.70 8.33 -1.45
C GLU A 463 9.33 8.63 -0.09
N ASN A 464 9.73 7.63 0.70
CA ASN A 464 10.40 7.88 1.98
C ASN A 464 11.77 8.57 1.78
N ALA A 465 12.52 8.17 0.74
CA ALA A 465 13.79 8.80 0.42
C ALA A 465 13.59 10.25 -0.07
N LEU A 466 12.58 10.48 -0.92
CA LEU A 466 12.20 11.83 -1.35
C LEU A 466 11.81 12.73 -0.17
N LEU A 467 10.97 12.26 0.76
CA LEU A 467 10.59 13.00 1.97
C LEU A 467 11.82 13.39 2.79
N LYS A 468 12.75 12.45 2.99
CA LYS A 468 13.99 12.68 3.73
C LYS A 468 14.93 13.68 3.06
N GLU A 469 15.21 13.50 1.77
CA GLU A 469 16.15 14.35 1.01
C GLU A 469 15.62 15.78 0.82
N SER A 470 14.31 15.92 0.60
CA SER A 470 13.66 17.23 0.45
C SER A 470 13.39 17.95 1.77
N GLY A 471 13.40 17.23 2.89
CA GLY A 471 12.94 17.74 4.18
C GLY A 471 11.45 18.07 4.22
N ALA A 472 10.65 17.44 3.35
CA ALA A 472 9.19 17.56 3.32
C ALA A 472 8.54 16.58 4.30
N ASP A 473 7.39 16.97 4.85
CA ASP A 473 6.54 16.12 5.69
C ASP A 473 5.49 15.36 4.86
N ALA A 474 5.24 15.84 3.64
CA ALA A 474 4.28 15.25 2.72
C ALA A 474 4.64 15.47 1.25
N LEU A 475 4.23 14.53 0.40
CA LEU A 475 4.38 14.58 -1.05
C LEU A 475 3.00 14.73 -1.70
N LEU A 476 2.73 15.88 -2.32
CA LEU A 476 1.49 16.14 -3.05
C LEU A 476 1.61 15.64 -4.49
N LYS A 477 0.65 14.83 -4.92
CA LYS A 477 0.52 14.30 -6.29
C LYS A 477 -0.81 14.78 -6.87
N VAL A 478 -0.76 15.54 -7.96
CA VAL A 478 -1.94 16.04 -8.68
C VAL A 478 -1.87 15.56 -10.12
N SER A 479 -2.91 14.90 -10.58
CA SER A 479 -3.04 14.46 -11.97
C SER A 479 -4.44 14.70 -12.49
N ILE A 480 -4.57 15.21 -13.71
CA ILE A 480 -5.84 15.28 -14.43
C ILE A 480 -5.80 14.32 -15.61
N THR A 481 -6.79 13.43 -15.71
CA THR A 481 -7.00 12.59 -16.89
C THR A 481 -8.17 13.13 -17.71
N LEU A 482 -7.93 13.44 -18.98
CA LEU A 482 -8.95 13.78 -19.95
C LEU A 482 -9.35 12.51 -20.70
N GLN A 483 -10.58 12.04 -20.49
CA GLN A 483 -11.07 10.83 -21.13
C GLN A 483 -12.12 11.17 -22.19
N LEU A 484 -11.86 10.72 -23.43
CA LEU A 484 -12.88 10.73 -24.49
C LEU A 484 -13.97 9.73 -24.15
N THR A 485 -15.21 10.19 -24.20
CA THR A 485 -16.42 9.37 -23.99
C THR A 485 -17.41 9.60 -25.12
N TRP A 486 -18.25 8.60 -25.38
CA TRP A 486 -19.34 8.68 -26.33
C TRP A 486 -20.64 8.15 -25.70
N ASP A 487 -21.46 9.07 -25.18
CA ASP A 487 -22.82 8.76 -24.74
C ASP A 487 -23.80 9.69 -25.48
N GLY A 488 -24.22 9.25 -26.67
CA GLY A 488 -25.02 10.03 -27.61
C GLY A 488 -24.28 11.16 -28.34
N LYS A 489 -23.30 11.81 -27.70
CA LYS A 489 -22.42 12.86 -28.27
C LYS A 489 -20.96 12.65 -27.85
N PRO A 490 -19.98 13.06 -28.68
CA PRO A 490 -18.58 13.03 -28.27
C PRO A 490 -18.35 14.04 -27.16
N ALA A 491 -17.75 13.60 -26.07
CA ALA A 491 -17.39 14.47 -24.97
C ALA A 491 -15.98 14.16 -24.46
N MET A 492 -15.36 15.17 -23.87
CA MET A 492 -14.15 15.00 -23.05
C MET A 492 -14.54 15.19 -21.59
N THR A 493 -14.27 14.18 -20.76
CA THR A 493 -14.56 14.24 -19.33
C THR A 493 -13.26 14.36 -18.55
N PRO A 494 -13.07 15.42 -17.74
CA PRO A 494 -11.89 15.54 -16.90
C PRO A 494 -12.06 14.76 -15.59
N TYR A 495 -11.02 14.04 -15.20
CA TYR A 495 -10.93 13.30 -13.94
C TYR A 495 -9.72 13.79 -13.17
N LEU A 496 -9.97 14.49 -12.06
CA LEU A 496 -8.95 14.88 -11.11
C LEU A 496 -8.64 13.71 -10.17
N ASN A 497 -7.35 13.46 -9.93
CA ASN A 497 -6.86 12.66 -8.82
C ASN A 497 -5.81 13.46 -8.04
N VAL A 498 -6.05 13.63 -6.73
CA VAL A 498 -5.12 14.26 -5.79
C VAL A 498 -4.82 13.29 -4.67
N GLU A 499 -3.54 13.02 -4.44
CA GLU A 499 -3.08 12.23 -3.31
C GLU A 499 -2.01 13.01 -2.55
N MET A 500 -1.96 12.82 -1.24
CA MET A 500 -0.88 13.37 -0.43
C MET A 500 -0.28 12.25 0.41
N ASP A 501 0.95 11.87 0.09
CA ASP A 501 1.66 10.78 0.75
C ASP A 501 2.48 11.29 1.93
N GLY A 502 2.59 10.47 2.96
CA GLY A 502 3.44 10.70 4.12
C GLY A 502 4.49 9.62 4.27
N VAL A 503 5.24 9.69 5.37
CA VAL A 503 6.20 8.64 5.72
C VAL A 503 5.48 7.32 6.04
N SER A 504 6.20 6.21 5.91
CA SER A 504 5.73 4.91 6.41
C SER A 504 5.44 4.90 7.91
N ASN A 505 4.33 4.26 8.33
CA ASN A 505 4.00 4.09 9.74
C ASN A 505 4.99 3.13 10.42
N GLY A 506 5.76 3.61 11.41
CA GLY A 506 6.88 2.85 11.98
C GLY A 506 8.17 2.85 11.13
N ALA A 507 8.24 3.73 10.12
CA ALA A 507 9.36 3.88 9.20
C ALA A 507 9.69 2.57 8.45
N PHE A 508 10.96 2.12 8.50
CA PHE A 508 11.42 0.90 7.84
C PHE A 508 10.70 -0.37 8.34
N ARG A 509 9.95 -0.31 9.46
CA ARG A 509 9.21 -1.45 10.02
C ARG A 509 7.89 -1.68 9.30
N SER A 510 7.38 -0.68 8.58
CA SER A 510 6.15 -0.78 7.79
C SER A 510 6.27 -1.87 6.73
N PHE A 511 5.28 -2.76 6.69
CA PHE A 511 5.12 -3.73 5.61
C PHE A 511 4.27 -3.18 4.45
N VAL A 512 3.33 -2.28 4.76
CA VAL A 512 2.35 -1.73 3.83
C VAL A 512 2.86 -0.52 3.02
N GLY A 513 4.11 -0.11 3.25
CA GLY A 513 4.74 1.02 2.55
C GLY A 513 4.43 2.37 3.18
N ASN A 514 4.39 3.42 2.36
CA ASN A 514 4.09 4.79 2.76
C ASN A 514 2.63 4.94 3.20
N THR A 515 2.38 5.80 4.18
CA THR A 515 1.01 6.18 4.53
C THR A 515 0.51 7.29 3.62
N LYS A 516 -0.79 7.55 3.65
CA LYS A 516 -1.40 8.71 2.98
C LYS A 516 -1.98 9.66 4.00
N TYR A 517 -1.98 10.95 3.71
CA TYR A 517 -2.82 11.91 4.41
C TYR A 517 -4.26 11.84 3.89
N PHE A 518 -4.45 11.70 2.57
CA PHE A 518 -5.75 11.50 1.90
C PHE A 518 -5.59 11.13 0.43
N SER A 519 -6.71 10.74 -0.19
CA SER A 519 -6.91 10.67 -1.64
C SER A 519 -8.24 11.32 -2.02
N VAL A 520 -8.26 12.19 -3.03
CA VAL A 520 -9.45 12.85 -3.57
C VAL A 520 -9.52 12.58 -5.07
N GLN A 521 -10.69 12.12 -5.53
CA GLN A 521 -11.02 11.94 -6.93
C GLN A 521 -12.25 12.79 -7.25
N VAL A 522 -12.18 13.54 -8.35
CA VAL A 522 -13.32 14.31 -8.83
C VAL A 522 -13.52 14.02 -10.31
N LYS A 523 -14.70 13.54 -10.66
CA LYS A 523 -15.15 13.47 -12.04
C LYS A 523 -15.85 14.78 -12.38
N GLY A 524 -15.34 15.48 -13.39
CA GLY A 524 -15.95 16.70 -13.89
C GLY A 524 -17.11 16.46 -14.85
N GLU A 525 -17.75 17.55 -15.25
CA GLU A 525 -18.87 17.49 -16.19
C GLU A 525 -18.35 17.14 -17.60
N PRO A 526 -19.02 16.27 -18.38
CA PRO A 526 -18.60 16.00 -19.75
C PRO A 526 -18.66 17.24 -20.65
N PHE A 527 -17.53 17.66 -21.22
CA PHE A 527 -17.48 18.76 -22.19
C PHE A 527 -17.77 18.25 -23.60
N VAL A 528 -18.92 18.64 -24.17
CA VAL A 528 -19.34 18.18 -25.51
C VAL A 528 -18.49 18.80 -26.61
N LEU A 529 -17.85 17.95 -27.42
CA LEU A 529 -17.02 18.34 -28.54
C LEU A 529 -17.89 18.70 -29.76
N LYS A 530 -17.86 19.97 -30.18
CA LYS A 530 -18.53 20.42 -31.41
C LYS A 530 -17.61 20.23 -32.62
N LYS A 531 -18.18 19.81 -33.74
CA LYS A 531 -17.43 19.59 -35.00
C LYS A 531 -16.88 20.93 -35.52
N GLY A 532 -15.61 20.94 -35.90
CA GLY A 532 -14.96 22.10 -36.55
C GLY A 532 -14.53 23.23 -35.62
N VAL A 533 -14.51 23.01 -34.29
CA VAL A 533 -14.00 24.01 -33.33
C VAL A 533 -12.48 24.02 -33.35
N ASN A 534 -11.89 25.21 -33.45
CA ASN A 534 -10.45 25.41 -33.27
C ASN A 534 -10.08 25.15 -31.80
N ILE A 535 -9.04 24.33 -31.57
CA ILE A 535 -8.49 24.16 -30.23
C ILE A 535 -7.64 25.38 -29.90
N ASP A 536 -8.17 26.23 -29.04
CA ASP A 536 -7.45 27.34 -28.42
C ASP A 536 -7.31 27.11 -26.91
N LYS A 537 -6.60 28.03 -26.25
CA LYS A 537 -6.33 27.98 -24.82
C LYS A 537 -7.61 27.99 -23.99
N ASP A 538 -8.58 28.83 -24.36
CA ASP A 538 -9.82 29.00 -23.61
C ASP A 538 -10.69 27.75 -23.67
N LEU A 539 -10.75 27.09 -24.83
CA LEU A 539 -11.45 25.81 -24.99
C LEU A 539 -10.85 24.72 -24.12
N ILE A 540 -9.51 24.59 -24.10
CA ILE A 540 -8.85 23.59 -23.26
C ILE A 540 -9.07 23.88 -21.77
N MET A 541 -9.00 25.15 -21.36
CA MET A 541 -9.29 25.54 -19.97
C MET A 541 -10.73 25.21 -19.56
N GLN A 542 -11.71 25.46 -20.44
CA GLN A 542 -13.11 25.08 -20.21
C GLN A 542 -13.30 23.56 -20.12
N MET A 543 -12.58 22.81 -20.93
CA MET A 543 -12.63 21.35 -20.96
C MET A 543 -12.03 20.72 -19.70
N VAL A 544 -10.92 21.28 -19.20
CA VAL A 544 -10.23 20.82 -18.00
C VAL A 544 -10.99 21.19 -16.74
N GLN A 545 -11.75 22.29 -16.73
CA GLN A 545 -12.58 22.75 -15.61
C GLN A 545 -11.78 23.00 -14.32
N THR A 546 -10.57 23.55 -14.44
CA THR A 546 -9.63 23.70 -13.32
C THR A 546 -10.24 24.40 -12.10
N ASP A 547 -11.07 25.44 -12.31
CA ASP A 547 -11.72 26.17 -11.22
C ASP A 547 -12.74 25.34 -10.45
N ALA A 548 -13.61 24.61 -11.17
CA ALA A 548 -14.61 23.75 -10.55
C ALA A 548 -13.94 22.58 -9.80
N LEU A 549 -12.92 21.96 -10.42
CA LEU A 549 -12.15 20.89 -9.81
C LEU A 549 -11.37 21.34 -8.57
N ALA A 550 -10.75 22.52 -8.59
CA ALA A 550 -10.04 23.07 -7.44
C ALA A 550 -11.00 23.41 -6.28
N ALA A 551 -12.18 23.93 -6.59
CA ALA A 551 -13.22 24.20 -5.59
C ALA A 551 -13.76 22.90 -4.95
N ALA A 552 -14.00 21.86 -5.76
CA ALA A 552 -14.37 20.53 -5.27
C ALA A 552 -13.30 19.92 -4.37
N PHE A 553 -12.02 20.01 -4.78
CA PHE A 553 -10.89 19.58 -3.97
C PHE A 553 -10.83 20.33 -2.63
N LYS A 554 -10.99 21.65 -2.65
CA LYS A 554 -11.02 22.48 -1.43
C LYS A 554 -12.10 22.02 -0.46
N LYS A 555 -13.33 21.81 -0.96
CA LYS A 555 -14.45 21.30 -0.15
C LYS A 555 -14.10 19.94 0.48
N ALA A 556 -13.67 18.98 -0.33
CA ALA A 556 -13.32 17.64 0.14
C ALA A 556 -12.21 17.65 1.19
N LEU A 557 -11.15 18.44 0.97
CA LEU A 557 -10.03 18.54 1.90
C LEU A 557 -10.44 19.21 3.23
N PHE A 558 -11.29 20.24 3.17
CA PHE A 558 -11.81 20.89 4.37
C PHE A 558 -12.68 19.94 5.21
N GLU A 559 -13.52 19.15 4.55
CA GLU A 559 -14.36 18.16 5.22
C GLU A 559 -13.54 17.03 5.84
N ILE A 560 -12.52 16.51 5.13
CA ILE A 560 -11.56 15.56 5.71
C ILE A 560 -10.92 16.14 6.96
N LYS A 561 -10.39 17.36 6.89
CA LYS A 561 -9.75 18.03 8.03
C LYS A 561 -10.70 18.17 9.23
N SER A 562 -11.94 18.56 8.97
CA SER A 562 -12.95 18.75 10.02
C SER A 562 -13.36 17.42 10.68
N LYS A 563 -13.58 16.36 9.88
CA LYS A 563 -13.91 15.01 10.37
C LYS A 563 -12.74 14.36 11.12
N GLU A 564 -11.50 14.59 10.66
CA GLU A 564 -10.28 14.15 11.35
C GLU A 564 -10.17 14.79 12.74
N ALA A 565 -10.29 16.12 12.80
CA ALA A 565 -10.21 16.87 14.06
C ALA A 565 -11.31 16.47 15.05
N ALA A 566 -12.52 16.18 14.57
CA ALA A 566 -13.62 15.71 15.40
C ALA A 566 -13.38 14.31 15.99
N SER A 567 -12.60 13.46 15.32
CA SER A 567 -12.25 12.13 15.80
C SER A 567 -11.13 12.15 16.84
N GLY A 568 -10.07 12.93 16.60
CA GLY A 568 -8.86 12.97 17.46
C GLY A 568 -8.01 11.69 17.46
N ASP A 569 -8.48 10.60 16.83
CA ASP A 569 -7.80 9.30 16.82
C ASP A 569 -6.46 9.35 16.08
N TYR A 570 -6.37 10.14 15.01
CA TYR A 570 -5.16 10.22 14.18
C TYR A 570 -3.99 10.80 14.97
N GLU A 571 -4.18 11.95 15.64
CA GLU A 571 -3.20 12.52 16.55
C GLU A 571 -2.87 11.58 17.70
N ALA A 572 -3.86 10.94 18.32
CA ALA A 572 -3.65 10.04 19.44
C ALA A 572 -2.75 8.85 19.07
N VAL A 573 -2.95 8.26 17.88
CA VAL A 573 -2.14 7.13 17.40
C VAL A 573 -0.75 7.58 16.96
N TRP A 574 -0.63 8.68 16.22
CA TRP A 574 0.65 9.10 15.65
C TRP A 574 1.59 9.80 16.63
N ASN A 575 1.05 10.43 17.69
CA ASN A 575 1.89 11.03 18.73
C ASN A 575 2.67 10.00 19.55
N LEU A 576 2.23 8.73 19.59
CA LEU A 576 2.95 7.64 20.26
C LEU A 576 4.37 7.43 19.72
N GLN A 577 4.63 7.84 18.47
CA GLN A 577 5.94 7.73 17.83
C GLN A 577 6.86 8.92 18.12
N LYS A 578 6.35 9.98 18.77
CA LYS A 578 7.08 11.21 19.09
C LYS A 578 7.40 11.38 20.57
N GLN A 579 6.58 10.79 21.46
CA GLN A 579 6.59 11.01 22.91
C GLN A 579 7.71 10.29 23.65
#